data_AF-A0A842LP33-F1
#
_entry.id   AF-A0A842LP33-F1
#
_cell.length_a   1.000
_cell.length_b   1.000
_cell.length_c   1.000
_cell.angle_alpha   90.00
_cell.angle_beta   90.00
_cell.angle_gamma   90.00
#
_symmetry.space_group_name_H-M   'P 1'
#
loop_
_entity.id
_entity.type
_entity.pdbx_description
1 polymer ?
#
loop_
_entity_poly.entity_id
_entity_poly.type
_entity_poly.pdbx_seq_one_letter_code
_entity_poly.pdbx_strand_id
1 'polypeptide(L)'
;TPSDYEKGRMAGQILARRYVVPDISAGDYDLAVDVHSNRGNYAMRRFVFTPLPEERSRRIALELSSRISWLSYHFPESQTSPAYVTEPLIRNGTPAILYENFMYQDQSMTLENAREFLMTLDSLDVSMFK
;
A
#
# COMPACT_ATOMS: atom_id res chain seq x y z
N THR A 1 1.05 9.90 -27.45
CA THR A 1 2.42 9.78 -26.89
C THR A 1 2.30 9.32 -25.44
N PRO A 2 3.38 9.15 -24.68
CA PRO A 2 3.35 9.13 -23.20
C PRO A 2 2.68 10.37 -22.53
N SER A 3 1.77 11.06 -23.21
CA SER A 3 1.02 12.24 -22.77
C SER A 3 0.01 11.82 -21.71
N ASP A 4 0.22 12.00 -20.43
CA ASP A 4 1.28 12.64 -19.68
C ASP A 4 1.25 11.87 -18.36
N TYR A 5 2.22 10.98 -18.12
CA TYR A 5 2.17 10.01 -16.99
C TYR A 5 1.74 10.67 -15.68
N GLU A 6 2.25 11.87 -15.41
CA GLU A 6 1.91 12.65 -14.22
C GLU A 6 0.44 13.08 -14.19
N LYS A 7 -0.17 13.43 -15.32
CA LYS A 7 -1.60 13.76 -15.39
C LYS A 7 -2.46 12.53 -15.13
N GLY A 8 -2.10 11.38 -15.71
CA GLY A 8 -2.81 10.12 -15.48
C GLY A 8 -2.75 9.69 -14.02
N ARG A 9 -1.54 9.71 -13.45
CA ARG A 9 -1.29 9.44 -12.03
C ARG A 9 -2.11 10.37 -11.12
N MET A 10 -2.04 11.68 -11.38
CA MET A 10 -2.76 12.70 -10.62
C MET A 10 -4.28 12.53 -10.73
N ALA A 11 -4.81 12.23 -11.92
CA ALA A 11 -6.24 11.97 -12.09
C ALA A 11 -6.68 10.75 -11.29
N GLY A 12 -5.90 9.66 -11.32
CA GLY A 12 -6.19 8.44 -10.57
C GLY A 12 -6.27 8.67 -9.06
N GLN A 13 -5.27 9.33 -8.48
CA GLN A 13 -5.27 9.63 -7.04
C GLN A 13 -6.38 10.62 -6.62
N ILE A 14 -6.77 11.57 -7.48
CA ILE A 14 -7.92 12.44 -7.24
C ILE A 14 -9.24 11.65 -7.25
N LEU A 15 -9.40 10.72 -8.19
CA LEU A 15 -10.57 9.85 -8.24
C LEU A 15 -10.65 8.95 -7.00
N ALA A 16 -9.54 8.33 -6.59
CA ALA A 16 -9.49 7.51 -5.39
C ALA A 16 -9.82 8.33 -4.13
N ARG A 17 -9.25 9.53 -3.99
CA ARG A 17 -9.58 10.45 -2.89
C ARG A 17 -11.07 10.81 -2.84
N ARG A 18 -11.71 10.96 -4.01
CA ARG A 18 -13.11 11.41 -4.10
C ARG A 18 -14.11 10.29 -3.84
N TYR A 19 -13.82 9.07 -4.28
CA TYR A 19 -14.81 7.99 -4.27
C TYR A 19 -14.40 6.80 -3.39
N VAL A 20 -13.13 6.43 -3.37
CA VAL A 20 -12.65 5.25 -2.63
C VAL A 20 -12.41 5.59 -1.16
N VAL A 21 -11.76 6.72 -0.87
CA VAL A 21 -11.48 7.11 0.52
C VAL A 21 -12.77 7.27 1.35
N PRO A 22 -13.81 8.00 0.91
CA PRO A 22 -15.03 8.13 1.71
C PRO A 22 -15.77 6.80 1.88
N ASP A 23 -15.76 5.94 0.87
CA ASP A 23 -16.40 4.62 0.93
C ASP A 23 -15.72 3.71 1.95
N ILE A 24 -14.39 3.60 1.90
CA ILE A 24 -13.61 2.84 2.89
C ILE A 24 -13.77 3.46 4.28
N SER A 25 -13.70 4.79 4.42
CA SER A 25 -13.84 5.46 5.73
C SER A 25 -15.25 5.33 6.33
N ALA A 26 -16.27 5.08 5.50
CA ALA A 26 -17.62 4.78 5.96
C ALA A 26 -17.78 3.31 6.37
N GLY A 27 -16.88 2.44 5.89
CA GLY A 27 -16.79 1.04 6.29
C GLY A 27 -15.94 0.84 7.54
N ASP A 28 -16.34 -0.12 8.37
CA ASP A 28 -15.58 -0.54 9.56
C ASP A 28 -14.53 -1.59 9.16
N TYR A 29 -13.59 -1.20 8.30
CA TYR A 29 -12.53 -2.10 7.81
C TYR A 29 -11.36 -2.17 8.81
N ASP A 30 -10.89 -3.39 9.07
CA ASP A 30 -9.72 -3.62 9.92
C ASP A 30 -8.39 -3.15 9.31
N LEU A 31 -8.32 -3.11 7.97
CA LEU A 31 -7.16 -2.68 7.22
C LEU A 31 -7.54 -2.30 5.78
N ALA A 32 -6.91 -1.27 5.25
CA ALA A 32 -6.86 -0.97 3.82
C ALA A 32 -5.43 -1.16 3.28
N VAL A 33 -5.30 -1.76 2.09
CA VAL A 33 -4.02 -1.90 1.39
C VAL A 33 -4.06 -1.08 0.10
N ASP A 34 -3.24 -0.03 0.05
CA ASP A 34 -3.06 0.82 -1.13
C ASP A 34 -1.93 0.26 -2.01
N VAL A 35 -2.27 -0.28 -3.18
CA VAL A 35 -1.32 -1.05 -4.02
C VAL A 35 -0.79 -0.20 -5.18
N HIS A 36 0.52 -0.04 -5.22
CA HIS A 36 1.25 0.80 -6.18
C HIS A 36 2.20 -0.07 -7.03
N SER A 37 2.72 0.52 -8.11
CA SER A 37 3.80 -0.06 -8.89
C SER A 37 4.89 0.97 -9.13
N ASN A 38 6.09 0.69 -8.61
CA ASN A 38 7.25 1.54 -8.77
C ASN A 38 8.08 1.15 -10.00
N ARG A 39 8.84 2.11 -10.51
CA ARG A 39 9.72 1.96 -11.67
C ARG A 39 11.15 1.54 -11.31
N GLY A 40 11.41 1.16 -10.07
CA GLY A 40 12.74 0.81 -9.57
C GLY A 40 13.61 1.99 -9.13
N ASN A 41 13.01 3.15 -8.89
CA ASN A 41 13.73 4.36 -8.42
C ASN A 41 13.99 4.36 -6.90
N TYR A 42 13.43 3.40 -6.16
CA TYR A 42 13.65 3.22 -4.73
C TYR A 42 14.75 2.20 -4.47
N ALA A 43 15.30 2.22 -3.24
CA ALA A 43 16.30 1.24 -2.81
C ALA A 43 15.74 -0.20 -2.83
N MET A 44 14.45 -0.35 -2.52
CA MET A 44 13.73 -1.62 -2.55
C MET A 44 12.77 -1.67 -3.74
N ARG A 45 12.70 -2.83 -4.41
CA ARG A 45 11.79 -3.04 -5.54
C ARG A 45 10.38 -3.45 -5.12
N ARG A 46 10.26 -4.14 -3.98
CA ARG A 46 9.00 -4.64 -3.42
C ARG A 46 8.99 -4.38 -1.93
N PHE A 47 8.07 -3.55 -1.47
CA PHE A 47 8.04 -3.16 -0.06
C PHE A 47 6.68 -2.67 0.38
N VAL A 48 6.45 -2.74 1.69
CA VAL A 48 5.33 -2.09 2.38
C VAL A 48 5.83 -0.98 3.28
N PHE A 49 5.00 0.05 3.48
CA PHE A 49 5.23 1.05 4.51
C PHE A 49 3.93 1.72 4.96
N THR A 50 4.01 2.44 6.08
CA THR A 50 2.96 3.39 6.50
C THR A 50 3.49 4.82 6.40
N PRO A 51 2.75 5.75 5.77
CA PRO A 51 3.19 7.14 5.59
C PRO A 51 3.04 7.99 6.88
N LEU A 52 2.27 7.53 7.86
CA LEU A 52 2.06 8.21 9.13
C LEU A 52 2.58 7.33 10.29
N PRO A 53 3.02 7.94 11.41
CA PRO A 53 3.44 7.20 12.60
C PRO A 53 2.23 6.66 13.37
N GLU A 54 1.42 5.83 12.70
CA GLU A 54 0.29 5.11 13.28
C GLU A 54 0.72 3.68 13.60
N GLU A 55 0.58 3.28 14.88
CA GLU A 55 1.20 2.06 15.39
C GLU A 55 0.58 0.78 14.83
N ARG A 56 -0.75 0.72 14.61
CA ARG A 56 -1.44 -0.46 14.08
C ARG A 56 -0.98 -0.77 12.66
N SER A 57 -1.03 0.22 11.77
CA SER A 57 -0.59 0.11 10.37
C SER A 57 0.88 -0.28 10.29
N ARG A 58 1.74 0.33 11.13
CA ARG A 58 3.17 0.00 11.18
C ARG A 58 3.41 -1.44 11.63
N ARG A 59 2.74 -1.90 12.70
CA ARG A 59 2.87 -3.28 13.20
C ARG A 59 2.44 -4.30 12.15
N ILE A 60 1.33 -4.05 11.47
CA ILE A 60 0.85 -4.91 10.37
C ILE A 60 1.88 -4.96 9.23
N ALA A 61 2.40 -3.82 8.79
CA ALA A 61 3.40 -3.78 7.72
C ALA A 61 4.70 -4.52 8.09
N LEU A 62 5.17 -4.36 9.34
CA LEU A 62 6.34 -5.07 9.84
C LEU A 62 6.10 -6.58 9.90
N GLU A 63 4.94 -7.01 10.38
CA GLU A 63 4.58 -8.43 10.47
C GLU A 63 4.44 -9.08 9.09
N LEU A 64 3.86 -8.39 8.10
CA LEU A 64 3.84 -8.88 6.72
C LEU A 64 5.26 -9.06 6.18
N SER A 65 6.13 -8.06 6.37
CA SER A 65 7.51 -8.12 5.87
C SER A 65 8.38 -9.15 6.60
N SER A 66 8.03 -9.55 7.82
CA SER A 66 8.76 -10.60 8.55
C SER A 66 8.38 -12.01 8.07
N ARG A 67 7.17 -12.18 7.52
CA ARG A 67 6.64 -13.46 7.05
C ARG A 67 6.83 -13.71 5.56
N ILE A 68 6.97 -12.65 4.76
CA ILE A 68 7.14 -12.74 3.31
C ILE A 68 8.59 -12.43 2.95
N SER A 69 9.35 -13.46 2.59
CA SER A 69 10.81 -13.36 2.40
C SER A 69 11.26 -12.35 1.35
N TRP A 70 10.42 -12.07 0.34
CA TRP A 70 10.72 -11.13 -0.74
C TRP A 70 10.19 -9.71 -0.50
N LEU A 71 9.44 -9.48 0.58
CA LEU A 71 8.81 -8.20 0.89
C LEU A 71 9.58 -7.50 2.00
N SER A 72 10.05 -6.28 1.72
CA SER A 72 10.71 -5.46 2.74
C SER A 72 9.73 -4.49 3.41
N TYR A 73 9.97 -4.13 4.66
CA TYR A 73 9.47 -2.86 5.18
C TYR A 73 10.45 -1.75 4.79
N HIS A 74 9.99 -0.72 4.08
CA HIS A 74 10.86 0.39 3.64
C HIS A 74 10.09 1.69 3.51
N PHE A 75 10.42 2.69 4.33
CA PHE A 75 9.88 4.03 4.19
C PHE A 75 10.72 4.82 3.17
N PRO A 76 10.16 5.21 2.01
CA PRO A 76 10.90 5.94 0.99
C PRO A 76 11.10 7.40 1.39
N GLU A 77 12.23 8.00 1.03
CA GLU A 77 12.56 9.41 1.34
C GLU A 77 11.60 10.41 0.69
N SER A 78 11.03 10.05 -0.46
CA SER A 78 10.09 10.89 -1.22
C SER A 78 8.90 10.08 -1.69
N GLN A 79 7.71 10.61 -1.42
CA GLN A 79 6.42 10.09 -1.85
C GLN A 79 5.46 11.27 -2.05
N THR A 80 4.52 11.16 -2.98
CA THR A 80 3.50 12.22 -3.22
C THR A 80 2.08 11.68 -3.29
N SER A 81 1.91 10.40 -3.58
CA SER A 81 0.62 9.74 -3.68
C SER A 81 -0.06 9.46 -2.32
N PRO A 82 0.66 9.06 -1.24
CA PRO A 82 0.03 8.77 0.06
C PRO A 82 -0.90 9.86 0.61
N ALA A 83 -0.59 11.14 0.40
CA ALA A 83 -1.40 12.29 0.83
C ALA A 83 -2.83 12.31 0.24
N TYR A 84 -3.11 11.50 -0.79
CA TYR A 84 -4.40 11.46 -1.48
C TYR A 84 -5.27 10.27 -1.05
N VAL A 85 -4.66 9.18 -0.59
CA VAL A 85 -5.37 7.93 -0.31
C VAL A 85 -4.97 7.39 1.07
N THR A 86 -3.74 6.89 1.21
CA THR A 86 -3.30 6.20 2.43
C THR A 86 -3.38 7.08 3.69
N GLU A 87 -2.91 8.33 3.62
CA GLU A 87 -2.94 9.24 4.77
C GLU A 87 -4.38 9.61 5.19
N PRO A 88 -5.29 10.00 4.27
CA PRO A 88 -6.70 10.21 4.62
C PRO A 88 -7.36 9.01 5.28
N LEU A 89 -7.08 7.78 4.83
CA LEU A 89 -7.65 6.56 5.43
C LEU A 89 -7.20 6.42 6.90
N ILE A 90 -5.90 6.54 7.15
CA ILE A 90 -5.33 6.48 8.51
C ILE A 90 -5.93 7.57 9.40
N ARG A 91 -6.02 8.81 8.90
CA ARG A 91 -6.58 9.94 9.67
C ARG A 91 -8.06 9.78 10.00
N ASN A 92 -8.80 9.04 9.17
CA ASN A 92 -10.21 8.72 9.41
C ASN A 92 -10.40 7.47 10.29
N GLY A 93 -9.32 6.85 10.78
CA GLY A 93 -9.37 5.73 11.72
C GLY A 93 -9.28 4.35 11.08
N THR A 94 -9.24 4.24 9.75
CA THR A 94 -8.98 2.97 9.07
C THR A 94 -7.48 2.76 8.98
N PRO A 95 -6.91 1.71 9.60
CA PRO A 95 -5.49 1.37 9.42
C PRO A 95 -5.20 1.16 7.94
N ALA A 96 -4.07 1.69 7.45
CA ALA A 96 -3.72 1.53 6.05
C ALA A 96 -2.21 1.37 5.83
N ILE A 97 -1.86 0.49 4.90
CA ILE A 97 -0.49 0.28 4.43
C ILE A 97 -0.42 0.54 2.94
N LEU A 98 0.73 1.01 2.47
CA LEU A 98 1.01 1.14 1.05
C LEU A 98 1.96 0.01 0.64
N TYR A 99 1.55 -0.78 -0.36
CA TYR A 99 2.35 -1.85 -0.96
C TYR A 99 2.87 -1.41 -2.34
N GLU A 100 4.20 -1.29 -2.46
CA GLU A 100 4.90 -1.01 -3.70
C GLU A 100 5.35 -2.30 -4.37
N ASN A 101 4.86 -2.56 -5.58
CA ASN A 101 5.30 -3.67 -6.43
C ASN A 101 6.23 -3.19 -7.57
N PHE A 102 7.06 -4.06 -8.14
CA PHE A 102 7.95 -3.66 -9.23
C PHE A 102 7.24 -3.74 -10.60
N MET A 103 7.14 -2.60 -11.29
CA MET A 103 6.40 -2.48 -12.56
C MET A 103 6.92 -3.39 -13.69
N TYR A 104 8.23 -3.62 -13.74
CA TYR A 104 8.88 -4.32 -14.86
C TYR A 104 9.14 -5.81 -14.60
N GLN A 105 8.52 -6.38 -13.57
CA GLN A 105 8.61 -7.82 -13.32
C GLN A 105 7.63 -8.61 -14.18
N ASP A 106 7.90 -9.91 -14.36
CA ASP A 106 7.01 -10.79 -15.11
C ASP A 106 5.61 -10.87 -14.48
N GLN A 107 4.60 -11.03 -15.34
CA GLN A 107 3.21 -11.14 -14.88
C GLN A 107 3.00 -12.36 -13.97
N SER A 108 3.65 -13.49 -14.27
CA SER A 108 3.61 -14.69 -13.44
C SER A 108 4.13 -14.42 -12.03
N MET A 109 5.29 -13.75 -11.91
CA MET A 109 5.89 -13.33 -10.65
C MET A 109 4.99 -12.33 -9.90
N THR A 110 4.34 -11.41 -10.62
CA THR A 110 3.34 -10.49 -10.03
C THR A 110 2.17 -11.25 -9.42
N LEU A 111 1.65 -12.23 -10.13
CA LEU A 111 0.52 -13.04 -9.66
C LEU A 111 0.91 -13.92 -8.47
N GLU A 112 2.10 -14.52 -8.50
CA GLU A 112 2.63 -15.32 -7.40
C GLU A 112 2.83 -14.48 -6.13
N ASN A 113 3.51 -13.33 -6.25
CA ASN A 113 3.70 -12.39 -5.14
C ASN A 113 2.36 -11.88 -4.59
N ALA A 114 1.39 -11.57 -5.45
CA ALA A 114 0.06 -11.14 -5.01
C ALA A 114 -0.69 -12.23 -4.23
N ARG A 115 -0.58 -13.50 -4.67
CA ARG A 115 -1.18 -14.64 -3.96
C ARG A 115 -0.54 -14.85 -2.60
N GLU A 116 0.79 -14.87 -2.53
CA GLU A 116 1.50 -15.03 -1.26
C GLU A 116 1.17 -13.87 -0.31
N PHE A 117 1.17 -12.62 -0.80
CA PHE A 117 0.79 -11.45 -0.02
C PHE A 117 -0.60 -11.60 0.59
N LEU A 118 -1.61 -11.95 -0.22
CA LEU A 118 -2.98 -12.13 0.25
C LEU A 118 -3.09 -13.29 1.25
N MET A 119 -2.50 -14.45 0.94
CA MET A 119 -2.54 -15.61 1.83
C MET A 119 -1.86 -15.32 3.18
N THR A 120 -0.73 -14.60 3.18
CA THR A 120 -0.08 -14.19 4.43
C THR A 120 -0.93 -13.17 5.17
N LEU A 121 -1.48 -12.16 4.49
CA LEU A 121 -2.34 -11.15 5.13
C LEU A 121 -3.58 -11.79 5.76
N ASP A 122 -4.27 -12.68 5.06
CA ASP A 122 -5.45 -13.40 5.56
C ASP A 122 -5.12 -14.30 6.77
N SER A 123 -3.86 -14.75 6.87
CA SER A 123 -3.38 -15.53 8.02
C SER A 123 -3.03 -14.67 9.25
N LEU A 124 -2.95 -13.34 9.09
CA LEU A 124 -2.71 -12.43 10.20
C LEU A 124 -4.01 -12.16 10.95
N ASP A 125 -3.97 -12.29 12.27
CA ASP A 125 -5.02 -11.71 13.11
C ASP A 125 -4.80 -10.19 13.23
N VAL A 126 -5.27 -9.45 12.24
CA VAL A 126 -5.17 -7.98 12.19
C VAL A 126 -5.93 -7.27 13.31
N SER A 127 -6.82 -7.98 14.02
CA SER A 127 -7.58 -7.48 15.15
C SER A 127 -6.77 -7.48 16.45
N MET A 128 -5.65 -8.24 16.51
CA MET A 128 -4.73 -8.23 17.67
C MET A 128 -3.86 -6.98 17.75
N PHE A 129 -3.81 -6.15 16.70
CA PHE A 129 -3.03 -4.91 16.66
C PHE A 129 -3.82 -3.68 17.13
N LYS A 130 -4.83 -3.86 17.98
CA LYS A 130 -5.55 -2.76 18.65
C LYS A 130 -4.62 -1.95 19.57
#